data_AF-A0AAV4HKX6-F1
#
_entry.id   AF-A0AAV4HKX6-F1
#
_cell.length_a   1.000
_cell.length_b   1.000
_cell.length_c   1.000
_cell.angle_alpha   90.00
_cell.angle_beta   90.00
_cell.angle_gamma   90.00
#
_symmetry.space_group_name_H-M   'P 1'
#
loop_
_entity.id
_entity.type
_entity.pdbx_description
1 polymer ?
#
loop_
_entity_poly.entity_id
_entity_poly.type
_entity_poly.pdbx_seq_one_letter_code
_entity_poly.pdbx_strand_id
1 'polypeptide(L)'
;MRYINYADDIDFIGNQSVNVKKIEETLKVLKLKVNVDKAEHTSVRKHSEEWKTSKKVGSLLGSKEDIEHRKHLSNIALNKMEQIWHRADKTKQHTRVKLYT
;
A
#
# COMPACT_ATOMS: atom_id res chain seq x y z
N MET A 1 -17.64 -14.54 -5.54
CA MET A 1 -16.41 -13.77 -5.82
C MET A 1 -16.62 -12.37 -5.29
N ARG A 2 -15.67 -11.81 -4.55
CA ARG A 2 -15.73 -10.42 -4.05
C ARG A 2 -14.74 -9.58 -4.85
N TYR A 3 -14.95 -8.28 -4.92
CA TYR A 3 -14.00 -7.34 -5.51
C TYR A 3 -13.82 -6.13 -4.60
N ILE A 4 -12.67 -5.49 -4.70
CA ILE A 4 -12.34 -4.22 -4.06
C ILE A 4 -11.93 -3.28 -5.19
N ASN A 5 -12.42 -2.05 -5.17
CA ASN A 5 -12.10 -1.05 -6.17
C ASN A 5 -11.70 0.27 -5.52
N TYR A 6 -10.69 0.92 -6.11
CA TYR A 6 -10.30 2.28 -5.76
C TYR A 6 -9.78 2.96 -7.03
N ALA A 7 -10.50 3.98 -7.49
CA ALA A 7 -10.24 4.63 -8.77
C ALA A 7 -10.13 3.61 -9.93
N ASP A 8 -8.96 3.52 -10.58
CA ASP A 8 -8.65 2.59 -11.68
C ASP A 8 -8.14 1.22 -11.20
N ASP A 9 -7.76 1.10 -9.94
CA ASP A 9 -7.29 -0.17 -9.35
C ASP A 9 -8.49 -1.03 -8.91
N ILE A 10 -8.57 -2.24 -9.46
CA ILE A 10 -9.60 -3.23 -9.14
C ILE A 10 -8.93 -4.56 -8.80
N ASP A 11 -9.22 -5.07 -7.60
CA ASP A 11 -8.74 -6.36 -7.11
C ASP A 11 -9.89 -7.35 -6.96
N PHE A 12 -9.67 -8.60 -7.36
CA PHE A 12 -10.65 -9.68 -7.26
C PHE A 12 -10.23 -10.71 -6.20
N ILE A 13 -11.16 -11.07 -5.32
CA ILE A 13 -10.94 -12.03 -4.23
C ILE A 13 -11.87 -13.22 -4.43
N GLY A 14 -11.29 -14.41 -4.58
CA GLY A 14 -12.03 -15.64 -4.73
C GLY A 14 -11.14 -16.88 -4.75
N ASN A 15 -11.78 -18.04 -4.85
CA ASN A 15 -11.09 -19.33 -4.90
C ASN A 15 -10.61 -19.70 -6.31
N GLN A 16 -10.96 -18.90 -7.32
CA GLN A 16 -10.63 -19.11 -8.72
C GLN A 16 -9.98 -17.85 -9.26
N SER A 17 -8.98 -18.02 -10.13
CA SER A 17 -8.34 -16.91 -10.83
C SER A 17 -9.32 -16.29 -11.83
N VAL A 18 -9.29 -14.97 -11.95
CA VAL A 18 -10.07 -14.26 -12.97
C VAL A 18 -9.32 -14.32 -14.30
N ASN A 19 -10.06 -14.57 -15.38
CA ASN A 19 -9.49 -14.49 -16.72
C ASN A 19 -9.37 -13.03 -17.17
N VAL A 20 -8.16 -12.48 -17.07
CA VAL A 20 -7.83 -11.09 -17.45
C VAL A 20 -8.18 -10.78 -18.92
N LYS A 21 -8.06 -11.77 -19.83
CA LYS A 21 -8.39 -11.57 -21.25
C LYS A 21 -9.87 -11.25 -21.45
N LYS A 22 -10.74 -11.96 -20.73
CA LYS A 22 -12.19 -11.73 -20.80
C LYS A 22 -12.58 -10.35 -20.24
N ILE A 23 -11.86 -9.88 -19.23
CA ILE A 23 -12.02 -8.51 -18.71
C ILE A 23 -11.59 -7.50 -19.77
N GLU A 24 -10.43 -7.70 -20.40
CA GLU A 24 -9.92 -6.81 -21.44
C GLU A 24 -10.89 -6.70 -22.63
N GLU A 25 -11.48 -7.81 -23.08
CA GLU A 25 -12.51 -7.84 -24.13
C GLU A 25 -13.74 -7.00 -23.75
N THR A 26 -14.20 -7.11 -22.51
CA THR A 26 -15.36 -6.37 -22.01
C THR A 26 -15.05 -4.87 -21.90
N LEU A 27 -13.85 -4.52 -21.45
CA LEU A 27 -13.39 -3.14 -21.28
C LEU A 27 -13.05 -2.45 -22.61
N LYS A 28 -12.67 -3.20 -23.65
CA LYS A 28 -12.46 -2.68 -25.01
C LYS A 28 -13.71 -2.04 -25.59
N VAL A 29 -14.90 -2.59 -25.29
CA VAL A 29 -16.19 -1.99 -25.69
C VAL A 29 -16.35 -0.58 -25.11
N LEU A 30 -15.82 -0.35 -23.91
CA LEU A 30 -15.83 0.93 -23.21
C LEU A 30 -14.61 1.82 -23.56
N LYS A 31 -13.79 1.42 -24.55
CA LYS A 31 -12.53 2.09 -24.91
C LYS A 31 -11.50 2.18 -23.77
N LEU A 32 -11.56 1.24 -22.83
CA LEU A 32 -10.63 1.13 -21.71
C LEU A 32 -9.55 0.09 -22.00
N LYS A 33 -8.30 0.36 -21.59
CA LYS A 33 -7.15 -0.53 -21.76
C LYS A 33 -6.67 -1.00 -20.39
N VAL A 34 -6.61 -2.31 -20.19
CA VAL A 34 -6.02 -2.90 -18.98
C VAL A 34 -4.50 -2.83 -19.08
N ASN A 35 -3.85 -2.40 -18.00
CA ASN A 35 -2.40 -2.46 -17.89
C ASN A 35 -1.97 -3.85 -17.38
N VAL A 36 -1.67 -4.75 -18.30
CA VAL A 36 -1.32 -6.15 -17.99
C VAL A 36 -0.01 -6.25 -17.20
N ASP A 37 0.93 -5.34 -17.43
CA ASP A 37 2.23 -5.35 -16.72
C ASP A 37 2.08 -5.06 -15.22
N LYS A 38 1.02 -4.34 -14.85
CA LYS A 38 0.68 -4.06 -13.44
C LYS A 38 -0.25 -5.11 -12.83
N ALA A 39 -0.81 -6.03 -13.62
CA ALA A 39 -1.76 -7.01 -13.13
C ALA A 39 -1.04 -8.12 -12.35
N GLU A 40 -1.22 -8.15 -11.03
CA GLU A 40 -0.62 -9.15 -10.15
C GLU A 40 -1.64 -10.22 -9.76
N HIS A 41 -1.22 -11.49 -9.77
CA HIS A 41 -2.00 -12.59 -9.21
C HIS A 41 -1.33 -13.15 -7.95
N THR A 42 -1.97 -12.95 -6.80
CA THR A 42 -1.42 -13.37 -5.50
C THR A 42 -2.19 -14.58 -4.97
N SER A 43 -1.50 -15.69 -4.71
CA SER A 43 -2.12 -16.87 -4.09
C SER A 43 -1.96 -16.82 -2.58
N VAL A 44 -3.07 -16.70 -1.85
CA VAL A 44 -3.05 -16.74 -0.38
C VAL A 44 -3.21 -18.19 0.06
N ARG A 45 -2.13 -18.80 0.58
CA ARG A 45 -2.12 -20.16 1.14
C ARG A 45 -1.74 -20.10 2.61
N LYS A 46 -2.35 -20.95 3.44
CA LYS A 46 -2.14 -20.99 4.90
C LYS A 46 -0.68 -21.24 5.33
N HIS A 47 0.11 -21.89 4.46
CA HIS A 47 1.52 -22.23 4.71
C HIS A 47 2.51 -21.42 3.84
N SER A 48 2.03 -20.41 3.11
CA SER A 48 2.90 -19.48 2.36
C SER A 48 2.82 -18.11 2.99
N GLU A 49 3.95 -17.40 3.06
CA GLU A 49 4.02 -16.01 3.51
C GLU A 49 4.12 -15.02 2.34
N GLU A 50 4.09 -15.50 1.09
CA GLU A 50 4.21 -14.66 -0.11
C GLU A 50 3.14 -13.57 -0.20
N TRP A 51 2.00 -13.76 0.45
CA TRP A 51 0.95 -12.75 0.52
C TRP A 51 1.34 -11.53 1.37
N LYS A 52 2.31 -11.63 2.28
CA LYS A 52 2.74 -10.52 3.15
C LYS A 52 3.43 -9.39 2.39
N THR A 53 3.98 -9.66 1.22
CA THR A 53 4.67 -8.65 0.39
C THR A 53 3.74 -8.02 -0.65
N SER A 54 2.57 -8.61 -0.88
CA SER A 54 1.62 -8.12 -1.88
C SER A 54 0.87 -6.90 -1.36
N LYS A 55 0.91 -5.83 -2.15
CA LYS A 55 0.20 -4.58 -1.89
C LYS A 55 -1.12 -4.58 -2.66
N LYS A 56 -2.23 -4.38 -1.97
CA LYS A 56 -3.57 -4.25 -2.55
C LYS A 56 -4.15 -2.90 -2.12
N VAL A 57 -4.51 -2.07 -3.09
CA VAL A 57 -5.07 -0.72 -2.86
C VAL A 57 -4.23 0.11 -1.88
N GLY A 58 -2.90 0.06 -2.04
CA GLY A 58 -1.96 0.84 -1.23
C GLY A 58 -1.69 0.33 0.20
N SER A 59 -2.23 -0.83 0.62
CA SER A 59 -1.89 -1.47 1.90
C SER A 59 -1.47 -2.93 1.71
N LEU A 60 -0.69 -3.48 2.64
CA LEU A 60 -0.35 -4.91 2.63
C LEU A 60 -1.55 -5.77 3.08
N LEU A 61 -1.62 -6.99 2.58
CA LEU A 61 -2.50 -8.02 3.14
C LEU A 61 -2.06 -8.30 4.59
N GLY A 62 -3.00 -8.27 5.54
CA GLY A 62 -2.69 -8.20 6.98
C GLY A 62 -2.78 -6.77 7.51
N SER A 63 -3.92 -6.12 7.26
CA SER A 63 -4.10 -4.68 7.47
C SER A 63 -3.84 -4.23 8.90
N LYS A 64 -4.13 -5.07 9.91
CA LYS A 64 -3.90 -4.70 11.31
C LYS A 64 -2.40 -4.62 11.61
N GLU A 65 -1.64 -5.64 11.25
CA GLU A 65 -0.20 -5.71 11.46
C GLU A 65 0.53 -4.62 10.67
N ASP A 66 0.12 -4.38 9.43
CA ASP A 66 0.67 -3.30 8.59
C ASP A 66 0.35 -1.90 9.15
N ILE A 67 -0.88 -1.68 9.62
CA ILE A 67 -1.27 -0.40 10.26
C ILE A 67 -0.48 -0.20 11.56
N GLU A 68 -0.35 -1.22 12.40
CA GLU A 68 0.44 -1.12 13.64
C GLU A 68 1.92 -0.88 13.35
N HIS A 69 2.48 -1.55 12.34
CA HIS A 69 3.86 -1.31 11.92
C HIS A 69 4.05 0.11 11.38
N ARG A 70 3.13 0.62 10.55
CA ARG A 70 3.15 2.01 10.07
C ARG A 70 3.09 3.01 11.22
N LYS A 71 2.18 2.82 12.18
CA LYS A 71 2.10 3.65 13.40
C LYS A 71 3.42 3.64 14.17
N HIS A 72 4.01 2.46 14.36
CA HIS A 72 5.28 2.31 15.06
C HIS A 72 6.41 3.08 14.37
N LEU A 73 6.55 2.94 13.04
CA LEU A 73 7.54 3.67 12.25
C LEU A 73 7.32 5.18 12.29
N SER A 74 6.06 5.64 12.18
CA SER A 74 5.72 7.05 12.30
C SER A 74 6.09 7.62 13.68
N ASN A 75 5.82 6.87 14.75
CA ASN A 75 6.21 7.27 16.11
C ASN A 75 7.74 7.33 16.27
N ILE A 76 8.48 6.37 15.71
CA ILE A 76 9.96 6.42 15.73
C ILE A 76 10.47 7.65 14.99
N ALA A 77 9.93 7.94 13.80
CA ALA A 77 10.34 9.11 13.02
C ALA A 77 10.06 10.41 13.78
N LEU A 78 8.87 10.52 14.38
CA LEU A 78 8.49 11.66 15.21
C LEU A 78 9.43 11.81 16.41
N ASN A 79 9.68 10.73 17.16
CA ASN A 79 10.57 10.75 18.33
C ASN A 79 12.00 11.18 17.96
N LYS A 80 12.52 10.76 16.79
CA LYS A 80 13.82 11.24 16.29
C LYS A 80 13.81 12.75 16.04
N MET A 81 12.72 13.27 15.47
CA MET A 81 12.59 14.71 15.27
C MET A 81 12.37 15.47 16.58
N GLU A 82 11.69 14.87 17.56
CA GLU A 82 11.50 15.44 18.90
C GLU A 82 12.83 15.62 19.64
N GLN A 83 13.77 14.67 19.51
CA GLN A 83 15.12 14.82 20.06
C GLN A 83 15.85 16.06 19.52
N ILE A 84 15.58 16.46 18.28
CA ILE A 84 16.11 17.70 17.69
C ILE A 84 15.51 18.92 18.39
N TRP A 85 14.23 18.85 18.81
CA TRP A 85 13.62 19.93 19.59
C TRP A 85 14.16 20.04 21.02
N HIS A 86 14.43 18.90 21.67
CA HIS A 86 14.99 18.89 23.02
C HIS A 86 16.46 19.36 23.06
N ARG A 87 17.21 19.17 21.97
CA ARG A 87 18.58 19.71 21.78
C ARG A 87 18.57 21.11 21.18
N ALA A 88 17.79 21.99 21.79
CA ALA A 88 17.64 23.39 21.35
C ALA A 88 18.97 24.17 21.36
N ASP A 89 19.91 23.76 22.20
CA ASP A 89 21.27 24.28 22.30
C ASP A 89 22.15 23.95 21.08
N LYS A 90 21.85 22.85 20.37
CA LYS A 90 22.66 22.37 19.23
C LYS A 90 22.08 22.71 17.86
N THR A 91 20.84 23.19 17.79
CA THR A 91 20.16 23.46 16.51
C THR A 91 19.34 24.74 16.54
N LYS A 92 19.57 25.61 15.53
CA LYS A 92 18.85 26.88 15.36
C LYS A 92 17.37 26.63 15.08
N GLN A 93 16.50 27.47 15.66
CA GLN A 93 15.04 27.37 15.54
C GLN A 93 14.55 27.34 14.09
N HIS A 94 15.13 28.14 13.20
CA HIS A 94 14.79 28.14 11.77
C HIS A 94 15.00 26.76 11.11
N THR A 95 16.08 26.06 11.45
CA THR A 95 16.37 24.71 10.94
C THR A 95 15.39 23.68 11.48
N ARG A 96 14.89 23.88 12.70
CA ARG A 96 13.89 22.99 13.33
C ARG A 96 12.53 23.12 12.68
N VAL A 97 12.09 24.32 12.33
CA VAL A 97 10.81 24.56 11.63
C VAL A 97 10.82 23.93 10.24
N LYS A 98 11.95 24.02 9.52
CA LYS A 98 12.12 23.43 8.18
C LYS A 98 12.00 21.90 8.12
N LEU A 99 12.11 21.19 9.24
CA LEU A 99 11.97 19.73 9.29
C LEU A 99 10.51 19.27 9.22
N TYR A 100 9.56 20.18 9.38
CA TYR A 100 8.12 19.90 9.47
C TYR A 100 7.31 20.52 8.31
N THR A 101 7.98 21.15 7.36
CA THR A 101 7.42 21.82 6.17
C THR A 101 8.08 21.28 4.92
#